data_AF-A0A830EP89-F1
#
_entry.id   AF-A0A830EP89-F1
#
_cell.length_a   1.000
_cell.length_b   1.000
_cell.length_c   1.000
_cell.angle_alpha   90.00
_cell.angle_beta   90.00
_cell.angle_gamma   90.00
#
_symmetry.space_group_name_H-M   'P 1'
#
loop_
_entity.id
_entity.type
_entity.pdbx_description
1 polymer ?
#
loop_
_entity_poly.entity_id
_entity_poly.type
_entity_poly.pdbx_seq_one_letter_code
_entity_poly.pdbx_strand_id
1 'polypeptide(L)' 'MSDHCASCPYAKSKTTGENACPFNALYWDFLKRNEETLRGTGRMGLMYSHVDRKDDEEWNAIQARAEELRERAANGEI' A
#
# COMPACT_ATOMS: atom_id res chain seq x y z
N MET A 1 -6.75 -3.73 -14.01
CA MET A 1 -7.11 -4.19 -15.37
C MET A 1 -8.63 -4.22 -15.49
N SER A 2 -9.25 -3.04 -15.39
CA SER A 2 -10.69 -2.78 -15.43
C SER A 2 -10.90 -1.28 -15.66
N ASP A 3 -12.14 -0.87 -15.91
CA ASP A 3 -12.58 0.52 -16.03
C ASP A 3 -13.06 1.14 -14.71
N HIS A 4 -13.08 0.37 -13.60
CA HIS A 4 -13.46 0.84 -12.26
C HIS A 4 -12.70 2.10 -11.81
N CYS A 5 -11.46 2.27 -12.26
CA CYS A 5 -10.65 3.43 -11.90
C CYS A 5 -11.05 4.71 -12.65
N ALA A 6 -11.84 4.64 -13.72
CA ALA A 6 -12.13 5.80 -14.59
C ALA A 6 -13.01 6.84 -13.90
N SER A 7 -13.95 6.39 -13.05
CA SER A 7 -14.85 7.23 -12.26
C SER A 7 -14.59 7.15 -10.75
N CYS A 8 -13.51 6.49 -10.34
CA CYS A 8 -13.15 6.36 -8.93
C CYS A 8 -12.59 7.69 -8.39
N PRO A 9 -13.02 8.16 -7.21
CA PRO A 9 -12.47 9.38 -6.60
C PRO A 9 -10.98 9.24 -6.23
N TYR A 10 -10.47 8.02 -6.14
CA TYR A 10 -9.08 7.75 -5.79
C TYR A 10 -8.16 7.70 -7.01
N ALA A 11 -6.99 8.34 -6.88
CA ALA A 11 -5.91 8.28 -7.84
C ALA A 11 -5.16 6.95 -7.74
N LYS A 12 -5.40 6.05 -8.71
CA LYS A 12 -4.73 4.75 -8.84
C LYS A 12 -3.21 4.81 -8.90
N SER A 13 -2.63 5.93 -9.33
CA SER A 13 -1.18 6.14 -9.48
C SER A 13 -0.49 6.62 -8.22
N LYS A 14 -1.24 7.05 -7.19
CA LYS A 14 -0.68 7.59 -5.94
C LYS A 14 -0.67 6.53 -4.86
N THR A 15 0.44 6.42 -4.13
CA THR A 15 0.55 5.54 -2.96
C THR A 15 0.09 6.22 -1.68
N THR A 16 0.42 7.51 -1.51
CA THR A 16 0.13 8.31 -0.32
C THR A 16 -0.59 9.63 -0.68
N GLY A 17 -1.16 10.28 0.34
CA GLY A 17 -1.96 11.51 0.21
C GLY A 17 -3.48 11.26 0.20
N GLU A 18 -4.25 12.34 0.35
CA GLU A 18 -5.70 12.32 0.62
C GLU A 18 -6.50 11.44 -0.35
N ASN A 19 -6.27 11.60 -1.66
CA ASN A 19 -6.96 10.86 -2.72
C ASN A 19 -6.16 9.68 -3.26
N ALA A 20 -5.11 9.21 -2.57
CA ALA A 20 -4.41 8.00 -3.01
C ALA A 20 -5.29 6.76 -2.90
N CYS A 21 -5.17 5.86 -3.88
CA CYS A 21 -5.85 4.57 -3.87
C CYS A 21 -5.52 3.80 -2.58
N PRO A 22 -6.53 3.43 -1.77
CA PRO A 22 -6.30 2.73 -0.50
C PRO A 22 -5.46 1.45 -0.66
N PHE A 23 -5.67 0.73 -1.77
CA PHE A 23 -4.94 -0.50 -2.04
C PHE A 23 -3.43 -0.31 -2.16
N ASN A 24 -2.94 0.85 -2.62
CA ASN A 24 -1.50 1.03 -2.84
C ASN A 24 -0.74 1.10 -1.50
N ALA A 25 -1.20 1.92 -0.55
CA ALA A 25 -0.59 1.99 0.78
C ALA A 25 -0.74 0.66 1.53
N LEU A 26 -1.97 0.09 1.53
CA LEU A 26 -2.25 -1.19 2.21
C LEU A 26 -1.43 -2.35 1.63
N TYR A 27 -1.16 -2.34 0.32
CA TYR A 27 -0.34 -3.36 -0.34
C TYR A 27 1.11 -3.32 0.14
N TRP A 28 1.74 -2.14 0.15
CA TRP A 28 3.13 -2.01 0.60
C TRP A 28 3.28 -2.29 2.09
N ASP A 29 2.36 -1.77 2.91
CA ASP A 29 2.31 -2.07 4.34
C ASP A 29 2.14 -3.59 4.60
N PHE A 30 1.26 -4.25 3.83
CA PHE A 30 1.10 -5.71 3.90
C PHE A 30 2.39 -6.47 3.60
N LEU A 31 3.14 -6.06 2.57
CA LEU A 31 4.40 -6.73 2.23
C LEU A 31 5.44 -6.54 3.33
N LYS A 32 5.54 -5.31 3.87
CA LYS A 32 6.51 -4.99 4.92
C LYS A 32 6.23 -5.76 6.21
N ARG A 33 4.96 -5.81 6.64
CA ARG A 33 4.58 -6.51 7.89
C ARG A 33 4.66 -8.04 7.82
N ASN A 34 4.62 -8.64 6.63
CA ASN A 34 4.69 -10.09 6.42
C ASN A 34 6.01 -10.54 5.76
N GLU A 35 7.02 -9.68 5.81
CA GLU A 35 8.31 -9.89 5.14
C GLU A 35 8.96 -11.23 5.51
N GLU A 36 8.97 -11.57 6.80
CA GLU A 36 9.56 -12.82 7.31
C GLU A 36 8.94 -14.07 6.67
N THR A 37 7.62 -14.08 6.47
CA THR A 37 6.91 -15.23 5.90
C THR A 37 7.00 -15.29 4.38
N LEU A 38 6.95 -14.13 3.71
CA LEU A 38 6.75 -14.07 2.26
C LEU A 38 8.06 -13.92 1.47
N ARG A 39 9.12 -13.35 2.04
CA ARG A 39 10.37 -13.06 1.32
C ARG A 39 11.04 -14.32 0.77
N GLY A 40 10.92 -15.45 1.47
CA GLY A 40 11.45 -16.74 1.03
C GLY A 40 10.64 -17.43 -0.07
N THR A 41 9.45 -16.92 -0.40
CA THR A 41 8.63 -17.50 -1.47
C THR A 41 9.18 -17.04 -2.82
N GLY A 42 9.62 -17.97 -3.68
CA GLY A 42 10.37 -17.64 -4.91
C GLY A 42 9.69 -16.65 -5.87
N ARG A 43 8.37 -16.43 -5.74
CA ARG A 43 7.62 -15.44 -6.53
C ARG A 43 7.85 -13.99 -6.07
N MET A 44 8.19 -13.77 -4.80
CA MET A 44 8.14 -12.45 -4.17
C MET A 44 9.44 -11.65 -4.28
N GLY A 45 10.50 -12.24 -4.85
CA GLY A 45 11.83 -11.60 -4.92
C GLY A 45 11.82 -10.20 -5.55
N LEU A 46 11.08 -10.01 -6.65
CA LEU A 46 10.99 -8.69 -7.29
C LEU A 46 10.29 -7.65 -6.40
N MET A 47 9.18 -8.03 -5.76
CA MET A 47 8.42 -7.12 -4.89
C MET A 47 9.24 -6.71 -3.66
N TYR A 48 9.96 -7.64 -3.05
CA TYR A 48 10.86 -7.31 -1.94
C TYR A 48 12.07 -6.49 -2.38
N SER A 49 12.54 -6.62 -3.62
CA SER A 49 13.54 -5.68 -4.15
C SER A 49 13.00 -4.23 -4.26
N HIS A 50 11.69 -4.05 -4.44
CA HIS A 50 11.08 -2.72 -4.39
C HIS A 50 10.91 -2.22 -2.97
N VAL A 51 10.57 -3.11 -2.02
CA VAL A 51 10.55 -2.81 -0.59
C VAL A 51 11.92 -2.30 -0.13
N ASP A 52 13.00 -2.95 -0.54
CA ASP A 52 14.38 -2.62 -0.13
C ASP A 52 14.90 -1.28 -0.70
N ARG A 53 14.23 -0.72 -1.72
CA ARG A 53 14.62 0.55 -2.35
C ARG A 53 13.93 1.78 -1.76
N LYS A 54 12.92 1.59 -0.91
CA LYS A 54 12.18 2.68 -0.27
C LYS A 54 12.97 3.18 0.93
N ASP A 55 13.10 4.50 1.05
CA ASP A 55 13.74 5.12 2.21
C ASP A 55 12.76 5.23 3.39
N ASP A 56 13.30 5.65 4.54
CA ASP A 56 12.54 5.75 5.78
C ASP A 56 11.43 6.81 5.69
N GLU A 57 11.62 7.89 4.92
CA GLU A 57 10.61 8.93 4.74
C GLU A 57 9.40 8.37 3.96
N GLU A 58 9.66 7.67 2.86
CA GLU A 58 8.64 7.00 2.07
C GLU A 58 7.90 5.94 2.91
N TRP A 59 8.64 5.15 3.71
CA TRP A 59 8.03 4.16 4.59
C TRP A 59 7.12 4.77 5.65
N ASN A 60 7.58 5.83 6.32
CA ASN A 60 6.78 6.54 7.32
C ASN A 60 5.48 7.06 6.70
N ALA A 61 5.55 7.63 5.48
CA ALA A 61 4.38 8.12 4.77
C ALA A 61 3.40 6.98 4.38
N ILE A 62 3.93 5.84 3.92
CA ILE A 62 3.12 4.66 3.57
C ILE A 62 2.42 4.09 4.81
N GLN A 63 3.15 3.93 5.91
CA GLN A 63 2.64 3.35 7.15
C GLN A 63 1.57 4.24 7.78
N ALA A 64 1.84 5.54 7.91
CA ALA A 64 0.86 6.50 8.42
C ALA A 64 -0.44 6.49 7.60
N ARG A 65 -0.32 6.43 6.26
CA ARG A 65 -1.50 6.31 5.39
C ARG A 65 -2.22 4.97 5.55
N ALA A 66 -1.49 3.87 5.69
CA ALA A 66 -2.09 2.55 5.87
C ALA A 66 -2.85 2.45 7.20
N GLU A 67 -2.34 3.07 8.26
CA GLU A 67 -3.00 3.16 9.56
C GLU A 67 -4.30 3.97 9.48
N GLU A 68 -4.25 5.18 8.92
CA GLU A 68 -5.44 6.02 8.68
C GLU A 68 -6.53 5.26 7.91
N LEU A 69 -6.15 4.54 6.85
CA LEU A 69 -7.10 3.75 6.05
C LEU A 69 -7.72 2.59 6.85
N ARG A 70 -6.96 1.93 7.73
CA ARG A 70 -7.49 0.85 8.58
C ARG A 70 -8.48 1.40 9.60
N GLU A 71 -8.21 2.57 10.19
CA GLU A 71 -9.14 3.24 11.09
C GLU A 71 -10.44 3.62 10.38
N ARG A 72 -10.34 4.26 9.21
CA ARG A 72 -11.50 4.62 8.39
C ARG A 72 -12.34 3.41 7.98
N ALA A 73 -11.68 2.31 7.59
CA ALA A 73 -12.37 1.06 7.27
C ALA A 73 -13.04 0.45 8.50
N ALA A 74 -12.40 0.48 9.67
CA ALA A 74 -13.00 0.03 10.93
C ALA A 74 -14.23 0.86 11.34
N ASN A 75 -14.24 2.15 10.98
CA ASN A 75 -15.37 3.06 11.19
C ASN A 75 -16.44 2.98 10.09
N GLY A 76 -16.24 2.20 9.03
CA GLY A 76 -17.18 2.06 7.91
C GLY A 76 -17.24 3.26 6.95
N GLU A 77 -16.18 4.07 6.92
CA GLU A 77 -16.08 5.27 6.08
C GLU A 77 -15.54 4.98 4.67
N ILE A 78 -15.02 3.77 4.45
CA ILE A 78 -14.53 3.24 3.16
C ILE A 78 -14.81 1.74 3.03
#